data_AF-A0A2K5II70-F1
#
_entry.id   AF-A0A2K5II70-F1
#
_cell.length_a   1.000
_cell.length_b   1.000
_cell.length_c   1.000
_cell.angle_alpha   90.00
_cell.angle_beta   90.00
_cell.angle_gamma   90.00
#
_symmetry.space_group_name_H-M   'P 1'
#
loop_
_entity.id
_entity.type
_entity.pdbx_description
1 polymer ?
#
loop_
_entity_poly.entity_id
_entity_poly.type
_entity_poly.pdbx_seq_one_letter_code
_entity_poly.pdbx_strand_id
1 'polypeptide(L)'
;MVVPWEEYFRLALQEKLSTKLPEQAEDYIPPVLRLLEKRQELVDADQALQAQKEVFRTRMAALKQRWKQLEQKERELKGSFIRFDKFLRRAQLQERLEAARERTLHWESKWIQIQNTAAEKTLLLGRCRMAVLNLFQLVCQHQGQPPTLDIEDTEGQLEQVKLFMQDLSAMLAGLGQAEPAAPAS
;
A
#
# COMPACT_ATOMS: atom_id res chain seq x y z
N MET A 1 -16.31 -75.64 -74.17
CA MET A 1 -16.81 -74.37 -73.59
C MET A 1 -17.57 -74.74 -72.33
N VAL A 2 -16.94 -74.59 -71.17
CA VAL A 2 -17.53 -74.95 -69.86
C VAL A 2 -18.21 -73.70 -69.36
N VAL A 3 -19.54 -73.69 -69.38
CA VAL A 3 -20.34 -72.61 -68.80
C VAL A 3 -19.95 -72.52 -67.31
N PRO A 4 -19.40 -71.40 -66.84
CA PRO A 4 -19.04 -71.24 -65.44
C PRO A 4 -20.28 -71.53 -64.59
N TRP A 5 -20.14 -72.31 -63.51
CA TRP A 5 -21.27 -72.67 -62.64
C TRP A 5 -22.03 -71.45 -62.11
N GLU A 6 -21.38 -70.29 -62.08
CA GLU A 6 -21.96 -68.97 -61.80
C GLU A 6 -23.03 -68.54 -62.82
N GLU A 7 -22.86 -68.83 -64.11
CA GLU A 7 -23.88 -68.57 -65.14
C GLU A 7 -25.07 -69.54 -64.98
N TYR A 8 -24.81 -70.81 -64.67
CA TYR A 8 -25.88 -71.78 -64.42
C TYR A 8 -26.70 -71.42 -63.18
N PHE A 9 -26.03 -70.98 -62.10
CA PHE A 9 -26.69 -70.56 -60.88
C PHE A 9 -27.52 -69.28 -61.10
N ARG A 10 -27.01 -68.30 -61.86
CA ARG A 10 -27.78 -67.10 -62.24
C ARG A 10 -29.01 -67.46 -63.07
N LEU A 11 -28.85 -68.32 -64.07
CA LEU A 11 -29.96 -68.74 -64.94
C LEU A 11 -31.04 -69.50 -64.14
N ALA A 12 -30.64 -70.44 -63.28
CA ALA A 12 -31.57 -71.19 -62.43
C ALA A 12 -32.28 -70.30 -61.41
N LEU A 13 -31.59 -69.30 -60.85
CA LEU A 13 -32.18 -68.34 -59.93
C LEU A 13 -33.17 -67.41 -60.67
N GLN A 14 -32.80 -66.93 -61.85
CA GLN A 14 -33.62 -66.05 -62.70
C GLN A 14 -34.89 -66.77 -63.17
N GLU A 15 -34.79 -68.05 -63.53
CA GLU A 15 -35.92 -68.90 -63.92
C GLU A 15 -36.87 -69.16 -62.74
N LYS A 16 -36.34 -69.41 -61.54
CA LYS A 16 -37.13 -69.62 -60.31
C LYS A 16 -37.79 -68.34 -59.79
N LEU A 17 -37.18 -67.18 -60.00
CA LEU A 17 -37.77 -65.88 -59.67
C LEU A 17 -38.87 -65.49 -60.66
N SER A 18 -38.70 -65.81 -61.95
CA SER A 18 -39.67 -65.49 -63.00
C SER A 18 -40.93 -66.38 -62.96
N THR A 19 -40.83 -67.63 -62.51
CA THR A 19 -41.99 -68.54 -62.36
C THR A 19 -42.83 -68.32 -61.09
N LYS A 20 -42.35 -67.51 -60.15
CA LYS A 20 -43.01 -67.25 -58.85
C LYS A 20 -43.69 -65.88 -58.75
N LEU A 21 -43.76 -65.10 -59.83
CA LEU A 21 -44.50 -63.83 -59.86
C LEU A 21 -45.88 -63.99 -60.53
N PRO A 22 -46.96 -64.30 -59.77
CA PRO A 22 -48.31 -63.99 -60.21
C PRO A 22 -48.58 -62.47 -60.05
N GLU A 23 -49.45 -61.94 -60.90
CA GLU A 23 -49.83 -60.53 -61.13
C GLU A 23 -50.47 -59.78 -59.93
N GLN A 24 -50.11 -60.09 -58.68
CA GLN A 24 -50.55 -59.37 -57.45
C GLN A 24 -49.40 -58.61 -56.77
N ALA A 25 -48.42 -58.17 -57.55
CA ALA A 25 -47.18 -57.58 -57.07
C ALA A 25 -47.20 -56.05 -57.10
N GLU A 26 -48.09 -55.43 -56.32
CA GLU A 26 -47.84 -54.03 -55.91
C GLU A 26 -47.05 -53.96 -54.59
N ASP A 27 -47.09 -54.99 -53.72
CA ASP A 27 -46.42 -54.94 -52.40
C ASP A 27 -45.67 -56.22 -51.95
N TYR A 28 -45.56 -57.27 -52.77
CA TYR A 28 -44.84 -58.49 -52.36
C TYR A 28 -43.33 -58.35 -52.56
N ILE A 29 -42.66 -57.73 -51.59
CA ILE A 29 -41.20 -57.71 -51.49
C ILE A 29 -40.72 -59.04 -50.89
N PRO A 30 -39.89 -59.84 -51.60
CA PRO A 30 -39.31 -61.07 -51.08
C PRO A 30 -38.68 -60.87 -49.68
N PRO A 31 -38.90 -61.78 -48.70
CA PRO A 31 -38.39 -61.64 -47.33
C PRO A 31 -36.89 -61.37 -47.23
N VAL A 32 -36.10 -61.90 -48.18
CA VAL A 32 -34.65 -61.68 -48.27
C VAL A 32 -34.30 -60.22 -48.60
N LEU A 33 -35.06 -59.56 -49.48
CA LEU A 33 -34.82 -58.15 -49.81
C LEU A 33 -35.16 -57.24 -48.62
N ARG A 34 -36.26 -57.51 -47.91
CA ARG A 34 -36.62 -56.79 -46.68
C ARG A 34 -35.56 -56.95 -45.58
N LEU A 35 -34.96 -58.13 -45.45
CA LEU A 35 -33.85 -58.36 -44.52
C LEU A 35 -32.58 -57.60 -44.93
N LEU A 36 -32.30 -57.46 -46.23
CA LEU A 36 -31.19 -56.66 -46.73
C LEU A 36 -31.41 -55.16 -46.48
N GLU A 37 -32.62 -54.65 -46.71
CA GLU A 37 -33.00 -53.28 -46.37
C GLU A 37 -32.83 -53.01 -44.87
N LYS A 38 -33.31 -53.91 -44.00
CA LYS A 38 -33.13 -53.78 -42.55
C LYS A 38 -31.67 -53.85 -42.11
N ARG A 39 -30.84 -54.64 -42.80
CA ARG A 39 -29.39 -54.66 -42.58
C ARG A 39 -28.76 -53.33 -42.96
N GLN A 40 -29.16 -52.74 -44.08
CA GLN A 40 -28.66 -51.43 -44.49
C GLN A 40 -29.07 -50.32 -43.51
N GLU A 41 -30.34 -50.28 -43.09
CA GLU A 41 -30.84 -49.34 -42.06
C GLU A 41 -30.05 -49.47 -40.75
N LEU A 42 -29.72 -50.70 -40.34
CA LEU A 42 -28.93 -50.94 -39.13
C LEU A 42 -27.49 -50.45 -39.27
N VAL A 43 -26.88 -50.60 -40.44
CA VAL A 43 -25.53 -50.07 -40.73
C VAL A 43 -25.54 -48.54 -40.69
N ASP A 44 -26.53 -47.90 -41.31
CA ASP A 44 -26.65 -46.44 -41.32
C ASP A 44 -26.90 -45.89 -39.92
N ALA A 45 -27.75 -46.58 -39.13
CA ALA A 45 -28.00 -46.24 -37.73
C ALA A 45 -26.74 -46.40 -36.85
N ASP A 46 -25.95 -47.46 -37.05
CA ASP A 46 -24.69 -47.63 -36.32
C ASP A 46 -23.67 -46.54 -36.67
N GLN A 47 -23.54 -46.18 -37.95
CA GLN A 47 -22.68 -45.08 -38.38
C GLN A 47 -23.11 -43.74 -37.77
N ALA A 48 -24.40 -43.44 -37.78
CA ALA A 48 -24.94 -42.22 -37.15
C ALA A 48 -24.68 -42.20 -35.63
N LEU A 49 -24.84 -43.35 -34.96
CA LEU A 49 -24.55 -43.49 -33.53
C LEU A 49 -23.06 -43.29 -33.24
N GLN A 50 -22.17 -43.84 -34.07
CA GLN A 50 -20.72 -43.62 -33.94
C GLN A 50 -20.35 -42.15 -34.11
N ALA A 51 -20.90 -41.48 -35.13
CA ALA A 51 -20.69 -40.05 -35.33
C ALA A 51 -21.16 -39.23 -34.10
N GLN A 52 -22.33 -39.56 -33.55
CA GLN A 52 -22.86 -38.90 -32.36
C GLN A 52 -21.97 -39.13 -31.13
N LYS A 53 -21.43 -40.35 -30.94
CA LYS A 53 -20.49 -40.67 -29.86
C LYS A 53 -19.21 -39.83 -29.97
N GLU A 54 -18.67 -39.63 -31.17
CA GLU A 54 -17.49 -38.78 -31.38
C GLU A 54 -17.76 -37.30 -31.11
N VAL A 55 -18.91 -36.77 -31.54
CA VAL A 55 -19.35 -35.41 -31.19
C VAL A 55 -19.52 -35.25 -29.69
N PHE A 56 -20.07 -36.24 -29.00
CA PHE A 56 -20.20 -36.21 -27.55
C PHE A 56 -18.83 -36.23 -26.86
N ARG A 57 -17.90 -37.11 -27.30
CA ARG A 57 -16.53 -37.19 -26.77
C ARG A 57 -15.78 -35.87 -26.91
N THR A 58 -15.81 -35.27 -28.09
CA THR A 58 -15.18 -33.97 -28.36
C THR A 58 -15.79 -32.87 -27.50
N ARG A 59 -17.13 -32.81 -27.37
CA ARG A 59 -17.82 -31.86 -26.49
C ARG A 59 -17.43 -32.03 -25.03
N MET A 60 -17.33 -33.25 -24.54
CA MET A 60 -16.90 -33.54 -23.16
C MET A 60 -15.44 -33.15 -22.93
N ALA A 61 -14.55 -33.41 -23.89
CA ALA A 61 -13.17 -32.96 -23.82
C ALA A 61 -13.06 -31.43 -23.74
N ALA A 62 -13.80 -30.72 -24.60
CA ALA A 62 -13.84 -29.25 -24.60
C ALA A 62 -14.40 -28.70 -23.27
N LEU A 63 -15.46 -29.31 -22.73
CA LEU A 63 -16.02 -28.91 -21.44
C LEU A 63 -15.02 -29.12 -20.31
N LYS A 64 -14.35 -30.29 -20.26
CA LYS A 64 -13.31 -30.59 -19.26
C LYS A 64 -12.15 -29.59 -19.34
N GLN A 65 -11.75 -29.18 -20.54
CA GLN A 65 -10.73 -28.16 -20.72
C GLN A 65 -11.18 -26.79 -20.20
N ARG A 66 -12.43 -26.38 -20.49
CA ARG A 66 -13.00 -25.13 -19.99
C ARG A 66 -13.07 -25.11 -18.46
N TRP A 67 -13.47 -26.21 -17.83
CA TRP A 67 -13.46 -26.34 -16.37
C TRP A 67 -12.07 -26.11 -15.78
N LYS A 68 -11.04 -26.74 -16.34
CA LYS A 68 -9.65 -26.53 -15.90
C LYS A 68 -9.21 -25.07 -16.05
N GLN A 69 -9.59 -24.42 -17.15
CA GLN A 69 -9.27 -23.00 -17.37
C GLN A 69 -9.97 -22.08 -16.38
N LEU A 70 -11.24 -22.35 -16.07
CA LEU A 70 -12.00 -21.59 -15.07
C LEU A 70 -11.37 -21.73 -13.69
N GLU A 71 -11.03 -22.95 -13.29
CA GLU A 71 -10.38 -23.22 -12.01
C GLU A 71 -9.03 -22.50 -11.90
N GLN A 72 -8.24 -22.51 -12.96
CA GLN A 72 -6.95 -21.79 -12.99
C GLN A 72 -7.14 -20.27 -12.86
N LYS A 73 -8.08 -19.68 -13.61
CA LYS A 73 -8.40 -18.25 -13.51
C LYS A 73 -8.91 -17.88 -12.12
N GLU A 74 -9.71 -18.74 -11.49
CA GLU A 74 -10.19 -18.52 -10.12
C GLU A 74 -9.02 -18.49 -9.13
N ARG A 75 -8.07 -19.43 -9.23
CA ARG A 75 -6.86 -19.43 -8.39
C ARG A 75 -6.00 -18.18 -8.61
N GLU A 76 -5.83 -17.75 -9.86
CA GLU A 76 -5.08 -16.55 -10.20
C GLU A 76 -5.72 -15.27 -9.64
N LEU A 77 -7.05 -15.17 -9.74
CA LEU A 77 -7.82 -14.07 -9.16
C LEU A 77 -7.71 -14.05 -7.64
N LYS A 78 -7.90 -15.20 -6.98
CA LYS A 78 -7.71 -15.34 -5.53
C LYS A 78 -6.30 -14.93 -5.10
N GLY A 79 -5.28 -15.40 -5.81
CA GLY A 79 -3.88 -15.02 -5.57
C GLY A 79 -3.64 -13.52 -5.75
N SER A 80 -4.25 -12.92 -6.79
CA SER A 80 -4.16 -11.49 -7.04
C SER A 80 -4.81 -10.67 -5.93
N PHE A 81 -5.99 -11.07 -5.47
CA PHE A 81 -6.69 -10.40 -4.37
C PHE A 81 -5.85 -10.36 -3.09
N ILE A 82 -5.23 -11.48 -2.72
CA ILE A 82 -4.34 -11.55 -1.56
C ILE A 82 -3.13 -10.61 -1.72
N ARG A 83 -2.55 -10.51 -2.92
CA ARG A 83 -1.45 -9.58 -3.19
C ARG A 83 -1.90 -8.13 -3.09
N PHE A 84 -3.09 -7.80 -3.62
CA PHE A 84 -3.66 -6.46 -3.53
C PHE A 84 -3.94 -6.06 -2.08
N ASP A 85 -4.54 -6.92 -1.26
CA ASP A 85 -4.76 -6.64 0.18
C ASP A 85 -3.44 -6.38 0.91
N LYS A 86 -2.42 -7.21 0.67
CA LYS A 86 -1.08 -6.99 1.24
C LYS A 86 -0.46 -5.67 0.78
N PHE A 87 -0.63 -5.31 -0.48
CA PHE A 87 -0.13 -4.03 -1.01
C PHE A 87 -0.81 -2.85 -0.32
N LEU A 88 -2.15 -2.86 -0.20
CA LEU A 88 -2.91 -1.80 0.46
C LEU A 88 -2.48 -1.65 1.93
N ARG A 89 -2.34 -2.75 2.67
CA ARG A 89 -1.85 -2.72 4.06
C ARG A 89 -0.44 -2.14 4.16
N ARG A 90 0.46 -2.50 3.25
CA ARG A 90 1.83 -1.95 3.22
C ARG A 90 1.83 -0.45 2.95
N ALA A 91 1.02 0.02 1.99
CA ALA A 91 0.89 1.43 1.68
C ALA A 91 0.38 2.23 2.90
N GLN A 92 -0.67 1.75 3.57
CA GLN A 92 -1.19 2.38 4.79
C GLN A 92 -0.17 2.42 5.93
N LEU A 93 0.60 1.33 6.12
CA LEU A 93 1.64 1.29 7.14
C LEU A 93 2.79 2.25 6.82
N GLN A 94 3.14 2.39 5.54
CA GLN A 94 4.18 3.31 5.08
C GLN A 94 3.77 4.76 5.32
N GLU A 95 2.55 5.15 4.95
CA GLU A 95 2.02 6.49 5.21
C GLU A 95 2.02 6.83 6.71
N ARG A 96 1.59 5.88 7.56
CA ARG A 96 1.62 6.07 9.03
C ARG A 96 3.04 6.22 9.57
N LEU A 97 3.99 5.50 9.01
CA LEU A 97 5.40 5.57 9.40
C LEU A 97 6.03 6.90 8.96
N GLU A 98 5.72 7.38 7.75
CA GLU A 98 6.17 8.68 7.26
C GLU A 98 5.61 9.81 8.13
N ALA A 99 4.29 9.80 8.41
CA ALA A 99 3.66 10.78 9.29
C ALA A 99 4.23 10.75 10.72
N ALA A 100 4.57 9.57 11.25
CA ALA A 100 5.23 9.44 12.55
C ALA A 100 6.64 10.05 12.52
N ARG A 101 7.43 9.77 11.48
CA ARG A 101 8.78 10.34 11.30
C ARG A 101 8.75 11.85 11.20
N GLU A 102 7.84 12.42 10.42
CA GLU A 102 7.67 13.87 10.31
C GLU A 102 7.36 14.51 11.67
N ARG A 103 6.47 13.91 12.45
CA ARG A 103 6.18 14.38 13.82
C ARG A 103 7.41 14.31 14.71
N THR A 104 8.16 13.21 14.67
CA THR A 104 9.38 13.07 15.46
C THR A 104 10.39 14.17 15.10
N LEU A 105 10.69 14.34 13.81
CA LEU A 105 11.62 15.38 13.34
C LEU A 105 11.17 16.79 13.74
N HIS A 106 9.86 17.07 13.64
CA HIS A 106 9.29 18.34 14.08
C HIS A 106 9.50 18.60 15.57
N TRP A 107 9.26 17.59 16.41
CA TRP A 107 9.45 17.72 17.85
C TRP A 107 10.92 17.77 18.26
N GLU A 108 11.80 17.05 17.57
CA GLU A 108 13.25 17.15 17.75
C GLU A 108 13.74 18.57 17.43
N SER A 109 13.30 19.15 16.31
CA SER A 109 13.63 20.53 15.94
C SER A 109 13.12 21.53 16.99
N LYS A 110 11.87 21.40 17.42
CA LYS A 110 11.31 22.24 18.50
C LYS A 110 12.08 22.10 19.81
N TRP A 111 12.47 20.88 20.17
CA TRP A 111 13.24 20.61 21.37
C TRP A 111 14.61 21.30 21.32
N ILE A 112 15.33 21.17 20.20
CA ILE A 112 16.62 21.85 19.98
C ILE A 112 16.44 23.38 20.08
N GLN A 113 15.38 23.94 19.50
CA GLN A 113 15.11 25.37 19.58
C GLN A 113 14.87 25.84 21.03
N ILE A 114 14.07 25.10 21.79
CA ILE A 114 13.81 25.39 23.21
C ILE A 114 15.11 25.31 24.00
N GLN A 115 15.90 24.26 23.79
CA GLN A 115 17.17 24.04 24.47
C GLN A 115 18.18 25.15 24.18
N ASN A 116 18.31 25.56 22.91
CA ASN A 116 19.19 26.66 22.51
C ASN A 116 18.76 27.98 23.15
N THR A 117 17.45 28.27 23.13
CA THR A 117 16.90 29.48 23.77
C THR A 117 17.17 29.48 25.27
N ALA A 118 16.96 28.34 25.94
CA ALA A 118 17.23 28.20 27.36
C ALA A 118 18.72 28.38 27.67
N ALA A 119 19.61 27.79 26.87
CA ALA A 119 21.05 27.95 27.02
C ALA A 119 21.49 29.41 26.87
N GLU A 120 20.94 30.13 25.89
CA GLU A 120 21.20 31.56 25.68
C GLU A 120 20.73 32.40 26.88
N LYS A 121 19.52 32.14 27.40
CA LYS A 121 18.99 32.84 28.58
C LYS A 121 19.81 32.55 29.83
N THR A 122 20.24 31.30 30.05
CA THR A 122 21.11 30.93 31.17
C THR A 122 22.47 31.61 31.07
N LEU A 123 23.05 31.68 29.86
CA LEU A 123 24.32 32.38 29.63
C LEU A 123 24.19 33.88 29.89
N LEU A 124 23.14 34.51 29.37
CA LEU A 124 22.87 35.93 29.62
C LEU A 124 22.73 36.21 31.12
N LEU A 125 21.95 35.39 31.82
CA LEU A 125 21.77 35.52 33.26
C LEU A 125 23.11 35.40 34.00
N GLY A 126 23.94 34.42 33.65
CA GLY A 126 25.28 34.27 34.21
C GLY A 126 26.15 35.50 33.96
N ARG A 127 26.12 36.07 32.75
CA ARG A 127 26.86 37.31 32.42
C ARG A 127 26.37 38.51 33.20
N CYS A 128 25.05 38.69 33.34
CA CYS A 128 24.47 39.75 34.14
C CYS A 128 24.87 39.63 35.62
N ARG A 129 24.79 38.42 36.19
CA ARG A 129 25.22 38.16 37.57
C ARG A 129 26.69 38.54 37.80
N MET A 130 27.57 38.15 36.89
CA MET A 130 29.00 38.52 36.97
C MET A 130 29.22 40.03 36.84
N ALA A 131 28.51 40.71 35.94
CA ALA A 131 28.62 42.15 35.80
C ALA A 131 28.14 42.88 37.08
N VAL A 132 27.03 42.46 37.68
CA VAL A 132 26.52 43.01 38.93
C VAL A 132 27.48 42.77 40.08
N LEU A 133 27.97 41.53 40.25
CA LEU A 133 28.95 41.20 41.27
C LEU A 133 30.22 42.05 41.14
N ASN A 134 30.73 42.21 39.92
CA ASN A 134 31.90 43.04 39.66
C ASN A 134 31.66 44.50 40.04
N LEU A 135 30.49 45.07 39.71
CA LEU A 135 30.13 46.42 40.10
C LEU A 135 29.98 46.57 41.61
N PHE A 136 29.32 45.62 42.27
CA PHE A 136 29.16 45.60 43.72
C PHE A 136 30.52 45.56 44.44
N GLN A 137 31.42 44.69 44.00
CA GLN A 137 32.78 44.62 44.56
C GLN A 137 33.53 45.95 44.41
N LEU A 138 33.35 46.65 43.29
CA LEU A 138 33.93 47.98 43.09
C LEU A 138 33.35 49.02 44.07
N VAL A 139 32.04 49.01 44.29
CA VAL A 139 31.36 49.87 45.28
C VAL A 139 31.91 49.61 46.69
N CYS A 140 32.02 48.34 47.10
CA CYS A 140 32.60 47.95 48.39
C CYS A 140 34.03 48.47 48.55
N GLN A 141 34.86 48.34 47.51
CA GLN A 141 36.23 48.87 47.51
C GLN A 141 36.27 50.39 47.72
N HIS A 142 35.41 51.15 47.02
CA HIS A 142 35.35 52.61 47.17
C HIS A 142 34.85 53.06 48.56
N GLN A 143 33.97 52.29 49.18
CA GLN A 143 33.47 52.57 50.53
C GLN A 143 34.42 52.08 51.63
N GLY A 144 35.47 51.33 51.28
CA GLY A 144 36.38 50.70 52.24
C GLY A 144 35.73 49.59 53.07
N GLN A 145 34.63 49.01 52.59
CA GLN A 145 33.89 47.94 53.27
C GLN A 145 34.17 46.59 52.60
N PRO A 146 34.25 45.49 53.36
CA PRO A 146 34.33 44.16 52.78
C PRO A 146 33.01 43.79 52.08
N PRO A 147 33.03 43.01 50.99
CA PRO A 147 31.81 42.47 50.39
C PRO A 147 31.13 41.53 51.39
N THR A 148 29.94 41.90 51.87
CA THR A 148 29.19 41.16 52.91
C THR A 148 28.04 40.32 52.35
N LEU A 149 27.57 40.64 51.14
CA LEU A 149 26.48 39.92 50.49
C LEU A 149 26.96 38.62 49.85
N ASP A 150 26.08 37.62 49.82
CA ASP A 150 26.37 36.34 49.17
C ASP A 150 26.60 36.53 47.67
N ILE A 151 27.47 35.70 47.10
CA ILE A 151 27.84 35.73 45.68
C ILE A 151 26.62 35.46 44.79
N GLU A 152 25.67 34.63 45.25
CA GLU A 152 24.43 34.32 44.52
C GLU A 152 23.33 35.37 44.69
N ASP A 153 23.43 36.26 45.69
CA ASP A 153 22.45 37.33 45.96
C ASP A 153 22.63 38.52 44.99
N THR A 154 22.31 38.28 43.73
CA THR A 154 22.45 39.29 42.66
C THR A 154 21.52 40.49 42.87
N GLU A 155 20.35 40.27 43.47
CA GLU A 155 19.36 41.33 43.69
C GLU A 155 19.83 42.30 44.78
N GLY A 156 20.31 41.77 45.91
CA GLY A 156 20.91 42.58 46.97
C GLY A 156 22.14 43.34 46.48
N GLN A 157 23.03 42.67 45.73
CA GLN A 157 24.21 43.31 45.13
C GLN A 157 23.82 44.47 44.22
N LEU A 158 22.80 44.29 43.35
CA LEU A 158 22.34 45.33 42.43
C LEU A 158 21.71 46.52 43.18
N GLU A 159 20.93 46.27 44.23
CA GLU A 159 20.32 47.33 45.01
C GLU A 159 21.38 48.19 45.71
N GLN A 160 22.45 47.58 46.23
CA GLN A 160 23.55 48.33 46.84
C GLN A 160 24.33 49.17 45.82
N VAL A 161 24.55 48.65 44.60
CA VAL A 161 25.14 49.42 43.49
C VAL A 161 24.25 50.62 43.13
N LYS A 162 22.93 50.42 43.05
CA LYS A 162 21.97 51.47 42.75
C LYS A 162 21.94 52.55 43.83
N LEU A 163 21.88 52.19 45.11
CA LEU A 163 21.89 53.14 46.23
C LEU A 163 23.16 53.99 46.20
N PHE A 164 24.32 53.36 45.99
CA PHE A 164 25.59 54.10 45.88
C PHE A 164 25.61 55.09 44.71
N MET A 165 25.10 54.71 43.54
CA MET A 165 25.01 55.63 42.39
C MET A 165 24.05 56.80 42.66
N GLN A 166 22.94 56.56 43.37
CA GLN A 166 22.00 57.60 43.78
C GLN A 166 22.63 58.57 44.77
N ASP A 167 23.35 58.07 45.78
CA ASP A 167 24.06 58.88 46.77
C ASP A 167 25.14 59.75 46.11
N LEU A 168 25.96 59.16 45.21
CA LEU A 168 26.94 59.91 44.42
C LEU A 168 26.30 61.03 43.60
N SER A 169 25.19 60.73 42.94
CA SER A 169 24.46 61.71 42.12
C SER A 169 23.91 62.86 42.98
N ALA A 170 23.36 62.55 44.16
CA ALA A 170 22.87 63.53 45.11
C ALA A 170 24.01 64.43 45.64
N MET A 171 25.16 63.84 45.99
CA MET A 171 26.34 64.61 46.42
C MET A 171 26.84 65.55 45.32
N LEU A 172 26.96 65.06 44.07
CA LEU A 172 27.38 65.88 42.94
C LEU A 172 26.40 67.02 42.64
N ALA A 173 25.09 66.76 42.71
CA ALA A 173 24.06 67.80 42.55
C ALA A 173 24.16 68.88 43.64
N GLY A 174 24.45 68.48 44.89
CA GLY A 174 24.68 69.40 46.00
C GLY A 174 25.92 70.29 45.81
N LEU A 175 26.99 69.75 45.23
CA LEU A 175 28.20 70.52 44.89
C LEU A 175 27.97 71.55 43.78
N GLY A 176 27.15 71.21 42.77
CA GLY A 176 26.77 72.15 41.71
C GLY A 176 25.83 73.28 42.16
N GLN A 177 25.08 73.09 43.25
CA GLN A 177 24.24 74.13 43.87
C GLN A 177 25.03 75.05 44.82
N ALA A 178 26.26 74.69 45.17
CA ALA A 178 27.13 75.43 46.10
C ALA A 178 28.10 76.40 45.40
N GLU A 179 28.02 76.54 44.07
CA GLU A 179 28.78 77.56 43.33
C GLU A 179 28.13 78.94 43.56
N PRO A 180 28.82 79.91 44.20
CA PRO A 180 28.18 81.14 44.66
C PRO A 180 27.87 82.06 43.47
N ALA A 181 26.63 82.52 43.40
CA ALA A 181 26.27 83.74 42.71
C ALA A 181 27.16 84.89 43.27
N ALA A 182 28.13 85.32 42.47
CA ALA A 182 28.96 86.48 42.79
C ALA A 182 28.07 87.72 43.00
N PRO A 183 28.35 88.55 44.03
CA PRO A 183 27.63 89.80 44.20
C PRO A 183 28.12 90.79 43.13
N ALA A 184 27.22 91.17 42.22
CA ALA A 184 27.44 92.32 41.35
C ALA A 184 27.45 93.60 42.20
N SER A 185 28.57 94.32 42.14
CA SER A 185 28.72 95.71 42.60
C SER A 185 28.00 96.67 41.67
#